data_AF-A0A1H2UZ14-F1
#
_entry.id   AF-A0A1H2UZ14-F1
#
_cell.length_a   1.000
_cell.length_b   1.000
_cell.length_c   1.000
_cell.angle_alpha   90.00
_cell.angle_beta   90.00
_cell.angle_gamma   90.00
#
_symmetry.space_group_name_H-M   'P 1'
#
loop_
_entity.id
_entity.type
_entity.pdbx_description
1 polymer ?
#
loop_
_entity_poly.entity_id
_entity_poly.type
_entity_poly.pdbx_seq_one_letter_code
_entity_poly.pdbx_strand_id
1 'polypeptide(L)'
;MKPSEYNFFYEFPRDSNELIAYNSRTNSLALIEKEKYSKYRNFKDKHIPIDDEELVKDLRRGQFLIDDDIDELELLRFRLLSSRFDNKSLSITIAPTMNCNFNCIYCYEKPREENIFMTEEV
;
A
#
# COMPACT_ATOMS: atom_id res chain seq x y z
N MET A 1 -3.40 21.93 5.43
CA MET A 1 -3.75 20.52 5.27
C MET A 1 -4.30 20.35 3.86
N LYS A 2 -3.94 19.26 3.19
CA LYS A 2 -4.35 18.95 1.83
C LYS A 2 -4.79 17.49 1.70
N PRO A 3 -5.64 17.15 0.72
CA PRO A 3 -5.92 15.76 0.39
C PRO A 3 -4.67 15.07 -0.17
N SER A 4 -4.49 13.79 0.19
CA SER A 4 -3.48 12.93 -0.43
C SER A 4 -3.84 12.64 -1.89
N GLU A 5 -2.83 12.61 -2.75
CA GLU A 5 -2.97 12.28 -4.18
C GLU A 5 -3.29 10.79 -4.40
N TYR A 6 -3.14 9.97 -3.35
CA TYR A 6 -3.32 8.53 -3.37
C TYR A 6 -4.67 8.06 -2.83
N ASN A 7 -5.65 8.97 -2.73
CA ASN A 7 -6.99 8.66 -2.22
C ASN A 7 -7.92 8.15 -3.33
N PHE A 8 -8.55 7.01 -3.09
CA PHE A 8 -9.55 6.39 -3.94
C PHE A 8 -10.84 6.17 -3.16
N PHE A 9 -11.98 6.44 -3.79
CA PHE A 9 -13.29 6.25 -3.21
C PHE A 9 -14.15 5.42 -4.15
N TYR A 10 -14.78 4.37 -3.62
CA TYR A 10 -15.63 3.44 -4.36
C TYR A 10 -16.95 3.23 -3.64
N GLU A 11 -18.04 2.99 -4.38
CA GLU A 11 -19.33 2.65 -3.75
C GLU A 11 -19.23 1.35 -2.96
N PHE A 12 -19.82 1.33 -1.75
CA PHE A 12 -19.84 0.11 -0.95
C PHE A 12 -20.97 -0.82 -1.44
N PRO A 13 -20.70 -2.08 -1.83
CA PRO A 13 -21.72 -2.93 -2.45
C PRO A 13 -22.89 -3.31 -1.53
N ARG A 14 -22.71 -3.23 -0.20
CA ARG A 14 -23.72 -3.67 0.78
C ARG A 14 -24.58 -2.54 1.33
N ASP A 15 -24.13 -1.29 1.20
CA ASP A 15 -24.87 -0.12 1.66
C ASP A 15 -24.66 1.03 0.67
N SER A 16 -25.75 1.50 0.07
CA SER A 16 -25.74 2.61 -0.89
C SER A 16 -25.49 3.96 -0.23
N ASN A 17 -25.48 4.06 1.09
CA ASN A 17 -25.15 5.27 1.82
C ASN A 17 -23.66 5.36 2.21
N GLU A 18 -22.86 4.34 1.90
CA GLU A 18 -21.45 4.27 2.26
C GLU A 18 -20.53 4.17 1.03
N LEU A 19 -19.31 4.65 1.19
CA LEU A 19 -18.20 4.44 0.28
C LEU A 19 -17.06 3.73 0.99
N ILE A 20 -16.30 2.95 0.23
CA ILE A 20 -14.97 2.49 0.60
C ILE A 20 -13.99 3.63 0.32
N ALA A 21 -13.31 4.12 1.35
CA ALA A 21 -12.16 5.01 1.25
C ALA A 21 -10.87 4.20 1.33
N TYR A 22 -10.02 4.32 0.31
CA TYR A 22 -8.74 3.61 0.21
C TYR A 22 -7.61 4.58 -0.09
N ASN A 23 -6.55 4.57 0.72
CA ASN A 23 -5.32 5.30 0.45
C ASN A 23 -4.25 4.32 -0.03
N SER A 24 -3.80 4.43 -1.28
CA SER A 24 -2.86 3.46 -1.86
C SER A 24 -1.41 3.65 -1.42
N ARG A 25 -1.06 4.79 -0.80
CA ARG A 25 0.29 5.03 -0.25
C ARG A 25 0.46 4.36 1.11
N THR A 26 -0.59 4.36 1.94
CA THR A 26 -0.55 3.83 3.31
C THR A 26 -1.28 2.51 3.47
N ASN A 27 -1.98 2.06 2.43
CA ASN A 27 -2.95 0.95 2.48
C ASN A 27 -4.05 1.16 3.54
N SER A 28 -4.34 2.40 3.91
CA SER A 28 -5.44 2.69 4.83
C SER A 28 -6.78 2.42 4.13
N LEU A 29 -7.66 1.71 4.82
CA LEU A 29 -8.97 1.29 4.32
C LEU A 29 -10.03 1.62 5.36
N ALA A 30 -11.10 2.30 4.94
CA ALA A 30 -12.20 2.68 5.82
C ALA A 30 -13.53 2.68 5.05
N LEU A 31 -14.64 2.60 5.79
CA LEU A 31 -15.97 2.96 5.28
C LEU A 31 -16.26 4.41 5.67
N ILE A 32 -16.83 5.17 4.73
CA ILE A 32 -17.22 6.56 4.94
C ILE A 32 -18.65 6.78 4.44
N GLU A 33 -19.49 7.35 5.28
CA GLU A 33 -20.85 7.74 4.92
C GLU A 33 -20.84 8.82 3.83
N LYS A 34 -21.81 8.81 2.92
CA LYS A 34 -21.94 9.78 1.81
C LYS A 34 -22.00 11.22 2.28
N GLU A 35 -22.61 11.48 3.43
CA GLU A 35 -22.67 12.81 4.03
C GLU A 35 -21.26 13.32 4.41
N LYS A 36 -20.49 12.49 5.12
CA LYS A 36 -19.09 12.79 5.51
C LYS A 36 -18.18 12.91 4.29
N TYR A 37 -18.36 12.03 3.30
CA TYR A 37 -17.64 12.11 2.03
C TYR A 37 -17.96 13.41 1.27
N SER A 38 -19.20 13.91 1.34
CA SER A 38 -19.59 15.18 0.73
C SER A 38 -18.85 16.37 1.38
N LYS A 39 -18.63 16.34 2.70
CA LYS A 39 -17.79 17.33 3.40
C LYS A 39 -16.34 17.27 2.91
N TYR A 40 -15.75 16.08 2.83
CA TYR A 40 -14.41 15.88 2.27
C TYR A 40 -14.30 16.39 0.82
N ARG A 41 -15.28 16.10 -0.03
CA ARG A 41 -15.30 16.58 -1.43
C ARG A 41 -15.37 18.11 -1.49
N ASN A 42 -16.24 18.74 -0.70
CA ASN A 42 -16.33 20.20 -0.64
C ASN A 42 -15.01 20.83 -0.17
N PHE A 43 -14.31 20.21 0.78
CA PHE A 43 -12.97 20.62 1.17
C PHE A 43 -11.96 20.50 0.03
N LYS A 44 -11.90 19.35 -0.64
CA LYS A 44 -10.99 19.09 -1.76
C LYS A 44 -11.22 20.04 -2.95
N ASP A 45 -12.46 20.17 -3.40
CA ASP A 45 -12.77 20.83 -4.68
C ASP A 45 -13.02 22.34 -4.50
N LYS A 46 -13.60 22.75 -3.36
CA LYS A 46 -14.04 24.13 -3.11
C LYS A 46 -13.31 24.82 -1.98
N HIS A 47 -12.36 24.15 -1.32
CA HIS A 47 -11.60 24.69 -0.18
C HIS A 47 -12.49 25.12 1.00
N ILE A 48 -13.67 24.49 1.14
CA ILE A 48 -14.57 24.74 2.26
C ILE A 48 -14.07 23.93 3.47
N PRO A 49 -13.80 24.55 4.63
CA PRO A 49 -13.37 23.82 5.83
C PRO A 49 -14.37 22.72 6.23
N ILE A 50 -13.83 21.58 6.67
CA ILE A 50 -14.64 20.51 7.24
C ILE A 50 -15.06 20.92 8.66
N ASP A 51 -16.36 21.01 8.90
CA ASP A 51 -16.98 21.43 10.16
C ASP A 51 -17.13 20.29 11.18
N ASP A 52 -16.38 19.20 11.01
CA ASP A 52 -16.45 17.97 11.78
C ASP A 52 -15.03 17.57 12.20
N GLU A 53 -14.68 17.88 13.45
CA GLU A 53 -13.33 17.64 13.97
C GLU A 53 -13.00 16.15 14.07
N GLU A 54 -13.99 15.30 14.35
CA GLU A 54 -13.80 13.85 14.45
C GLU A 54 -13.50 13.27 13.07
N LEU A 55 -14.24 13.69 12.05
CA LEU A 55 -13.97 13.33 10.66
C LEU A 55 -12.56 13.77 10.23
N VAL A 56 -12.13 15.00 10.56
CA VAL A 56 -10.77 15.47 10.24
C VAL A 56 -9.72 14.60 10.92
N LYS A 57 -9.92 14.25 12.18
CA LYS A 57 -9.00 13.39 12.94
C LYS A 57 -8.89 12.00 12.31
N ASP A 58 -10.00 11.40 11.91
CA ASP A 58 -10.02 10.08 11.27
C ASP A 58 -9.38 10.12 9.87
N LEU A 59 -9.67 11.16 9.08
CA LEU A 59 -9.05 11.36 7.77
C LEU A 59 -7.53 11.54 7.88
N ARG A 60 -7.04 12.27 8.90
CA ARG A 60 -5.59 12.40 9.16
C ARG A 60 -4.99 11.09 9.66
N ARG A 61 -5.69 10.35 10.51
CA ARG A 61 -5.24 9.02 11.00
C ARG A 61 -5.05 8.04 9.84
N GLY A 62 -5.98 8.01 8.90
CA GLY A 62 -5.88 7.22 7.66
C GLY A 62 -4.98 7.84 6.59
N GLN A 63 -4.38 9.01 6.85
CA GLN A 63 -3.59 9.80 5.90
C GLN A 63 -4.32 10.12 4.59
N PHE A 64 -5.66 10.15 4.64
CA PHE A 64 -6.48 10.72 3.57
C PHE A 64 -6.29 12.24 3.50
N LEU A 65 -6.06 12.88 4.64
CA LEU A 65 -5.61 14.26 4.74
C LEU A 65 -4.19 14.30 5.32
N ILE A 66 -3.35 15.11 4.72
CA ILE A 66 -1.94 15.29 5.08
C ILE A 66 -1.60 16.77 5.26
N ASP A 67 -0.46 17.06 5.86
CA ASP A 67 0.01 18.44 6.02
C ASP A 67 0.50 19.00 4.66
N ASP A 68 0.43 20.32 4.49
CA ASP A 68 0.64 20.95 3.17
C ASP A 68 2.09 20.80 2.67
N ASP A 69 3.02 20.76 3.62
CA ASP A 69 4.46 20.63 3.45
C ASP A 69 4.93 19.21 3.11
N ILE A 70 4.04 18.21 3.22
CA ILE A 70 4.38 16.83 2.87
C ILE A 70 4.40 16.66 1.35
N ASP A 71 5.58 16.37 0.80
CA ASP A 71 5.73 15.83 -0.55
C ASP A 71 5.65 14.30 -0.50
N GLU A 72 4.52 13.75 -0.93
CA GLU A 72 4.27 12.31 -0.90
C GLU A 72 5.18 11.51 -1.84
N LEU A 73 5.60 12.10 -2.96
CA LEU A 73 6.47 11.44 -3.94
C LEU A 73 7.89 11.35 -3.41
N GLU A 74 8.39 12.42 -2.79
CA GLU A 74 9.69 12.41 -2.12
C GLU A 74 9.71 11.45 -0.93
N LEU A 75 8.64 11.38 -0.14
CA LEU A 75 8.53 10.40 0.94
C LEU A 75 8.61 8.95 0.42
N LEU A 76 7.95 8.67 -0.71
CA LEU A 76 8.02 7.35 -1.37
C LEU A 76 9.42 7.05 -1.90
N ARG A 77 10.07 8.01 -2.57
CA ARG A 77 11.46 7.89 -3.05
C ARG A 77 12.41 7.61 -1.89
N PHE A 78 12.28 8.38 -0.81
CA PHE A 78 13.09 8.21 0.39
C PHE A 78 12.95 6.80 0.98
N ARG A 79 11.73 6.29 1.15
CA ARG A 79 11.50 4.92 1.65
C ARG A 79 12.09 3.86 0.73
N LEU A 80 11.91 3.99 -0.59
CA LEU A 80 12.45 3.07 -1.58
C LEU A 80 13.98 3.01 -1.51
N LEU A 81 14.64 4.18 -1.51
CA LEU A 81 16.10 4.25 -1.46
C LEU A 81 16.64 3.75 -0.12
N SER A 82 15.98 4.12 0.99
CA SER A 82 16.35 3.64 2.33
C SER A 82 16.29 2.12 2.43
N SER A 83 15.26 1.49 1.86
CA SER A 83 15.15 0.02 1.83
C SER A 83 16.15 -0.63 0.87
N ARG A 84 16.41 -0.02 -0.29
CA ARG A 84 17.35 -0.56 -1.29
C ARG A 84 18.79 -0.57 -0.80
N PHE A 85 19.19 0.47 -0.08
CA PHE A 85 20.54 0.65 0.44
C PHE A 85 20.65 0.29 1.92
N ASP A 86 19.65 -0.38 2.49
CA ASP A 86 19.74 -0.89 3.86
C ASP A 86 20.83 -1.96 3.94
N ASN A 87 21.76 -1.77 4.87
CA ASN A 87 22.87 -2.68 5.14
C ASN A 87 22.77 -3.33 6.52
N LYS A 88 21.65 -3.15 7.22
CA LYS A 88 21.42 -3.71 8.56
C LYS A 88 20.89 -5.14 8.54
N SER A 89 20.43 -5.60 7.37
CA SER A 89 19.83 -6.93 7.19
C SER A 89 20.55 -7.70 6.08
N LEU A 90 20.70 -9.01 6.29
CA LEU A 90 21.22 -9.94 5.29
C LEU A 90 20.13 -10.97 4.99
N SER A 91 19.72 -11.05 3.72
CA SER A 91 18.77 -12.06 3.24
C SER A 91 19.51 -13.14 2.47
N ILE A 92 19.48 -14.37 2.99
CA ILE A 92 20.05 -15.55 2.32
C ILE A 92 18.90 -16.49 1.95
N THR A 93 18.82 -16.85 0.68
CA THR A 93 17.94 -17.94 0.21
C THR A 93 18.79 -19.18 0.01
N ILE A 94 18.50 -20.23 0.77
CA ILE A 94 19.14 -21.54 0.63
C ILE A 94 18.17 -22.44 -0.14
N ALA A 95 18.61 -22.95 -1.29
CA ALA A 95 17.90 -23.96 -2.07
C ALA A 95 18.67 -25.29 -1.96
N PRO A 96 18.34 -26.17 -1.00
CA PRO A 96 19.08 -27.40 -0.76
C PRO A 96 19.00 -28.39 -1.92
N THR A 97 17.99 -28.26 -2.77
CA THR A 97 17.85 -29.05 -3.99
C THR A 97 17.09 -28.26 -5.03
N MET A 98 17.41 -28.53 -6.30
CA MET A 98 16.64 -28.05 -7.46
C MET A 98 15.70 -29.13 -8.02
N ASN A 99 15.63 -30.30 -7.36
CA ASN A 99 14.78 -31.42 -7.77
C ASN A 99 13.32 -31.16 -7.37
N CYS A 100 12.58 -30.50 -8.25
CA CYS A 100 11.15 -30.27 -8.11
C CYS A 100 10.37 -31.28 -8.96
N ASN A 101 9.36 -31.93 -8.37
CA ASN A 101 8.49 -32.90 -9.06
C ASN A 101 7.34 -32.26 -9.86
N PHE A 102 7.38 -30.94 -10.07
CA PHE A 102 6.40 -30.19 -10.86
C PHE A 102 7.04 -29.64 -12.13
N ASN A 103 6.25 -29.54 -13.21
CA ASN A 103 6.68 -28.97 -14.50
C ASN A 103 5.98 -27.63 -14.77
N CYS A 104 6.10 -26.69 -13.85
CA CYS A 104 5.41 -25.41 -13.94
C CYS A 104 5.91 -24.59 -15.13
N ILE A 105 5.00 -24.24 -16.06
CA ILE A 105 5.32 -23.50 -17.29
C ILE A 105 5.97 -22.12 -17.05
N TYR A 106 5.78 -21.55 -15.86
CA TYR A 106 6.29 -20.26 -15.43
C TYR A 106 7.54 -20.35 -14.55
N CYS A 107 8.03 -21.56 -14.26
CA CYS A 107 9.19 -21.72 -13.39
C CYS A 107 10.45 -21.18 -14.07
N TYR A 108 11.18 -20.28 -13.42
CA TYR A 108 12.49 -19.82 -13.91
C TYR A 108 13.56 -20.93 -13.73
N GLU A 109 13.30 -21.87 -12.82
CA GLU A 109 14.11 -23.07 -12.57
C GLU A 109 13.71 -24.22 -13.50
N LYS A 110 13.15 -23.90 -14.69
CA LYS A 110 12.70 -24.83 -15.75
C LYS A 110 13.52 -26.12 -15.70
N PRO A 111 12.88 -27.30 -15.79
CA PRO A 111 13.46 -28.59 -15.42
C PRO A 111 14.90 -28.66 -15.88
N ARG A 112 15.83 -28.40 -14.94
CA ARG A 112 17.23 -28.64 -15.19
C ARG A 112 17.35 -30.15 -15.22
N GLU A 113 17.91 -30.69 -16.30
CA GLU A 113 18.01 -32.16 -16.49
C GLU A 113 18.81 -32.85 -15.37
N GLU A 114 19.47 -32.08 -14.51
CA GLU A 114 20.28 -32.55 -13.40
C GLU A 114 19.57 -32.33 -12.06
N ASN A 115 19.24 -33.43 -11.39
CA ASN A 115 18.78 -33.45 -10.00
C ASN A 115 19.93 -33.10 -9.06
N ILE A 116 20.22 -31.80 -8.92
CA ILE A 116 21.30 -31.31 -8.06
C ILE A 116 20.78 -31.24 -6.62
N PHE A 117 21.53 -31.88 -5.72
CA PHE A 117 21.32 -31.83 -4.28
C PHE A 117 22.57 -31.19 -3.64
N MET A 118 22.34 -30.31 -2.68
CA MET A 118 23.38 -29.82 -1.79
C MET A 118 23.94 -30.98 -0.97
N THR A 119 25.26 -31.05 -0.85
CA THR A 119 25.94 -32.04 0.01
C THR A 119 25.67 -31.73 1.48
N GLU A 120 25.73 -32.75 2.34
CA GLU A 120 25.60 -32.55 3.80
C GLU A 120 26.77 -31.77 4.41
N GLU A 121 27.92 -31.73 3.73
CA GLU A 121 29.04 -30.87 4.09
C GLU A 121 28.75 -29.42 3.68
N VAL A 122 28.49 -28.58 4.69
CA VAL A 122 28.60 -27.12 4.69
C VAL A 122 29.57 -26.71 5.79
#